data_AF-A0A239Z9U6-F1
#
_entry.id   AF-A0A239Z9U6-F1
#
_cell.length_a   1.000
_cell.length_b   1.000
_cell.length_c   1.000
_cell.angle_alpha   90.00
_cell.angle_beta   90.00
_cell.angle_gamma   90.00
#
_symmetry.space_group_name_H-M   'P 1'
#
loop_
_entity.id
_entity.type
_entity.pdbx_description
1 polymer ?
#
loop_
_entity_poly.entity_id
_entity_poly.type
_entity_poly.pdbx_seq_one_letter_code
_entity_poly.pdbx_strand_id
1 'polypeptide(L)'
;MKKLFRGFLTIVFLTLSLNTCYAMDANNKQYVNKNISVVNNLYNSLDNQNSNFNFAIENSKKASSLQQLKSLLKTSMENREPSIVINYRGMDCYNGNNVDIHKIKDIIEKTLDEDHYLKYSIKEYNIKVSGYYGDIIIKFDFQYLTTKNQEEYVDRKVESILSEIITDDMNDYAKEKAIHDYIVRNVQYDTSLQEHSAYSALAKGKAVCQGYSLLMLKMLQKVGIKSIIVESIPMNHAWNMVYIDNKWYHVDVTWDEQVSDLPNRIAYDYYNLTDDEISQNIKGNRHIWDMEEYPSAIHPYDSSLLKKEFANIKLKISNNIMFNIKLNKKVDIKKVDLFDKDKLLESTNNVNGNTVTMDYKGDLEEKPYKLKITLADGTTCFSSVTIYPTSEVIEIDNKNKLVKVKALIDGQLSINGKLSGKVKKGEILTVYKDQTLVVVPSMSK
;
A
#
# COMPACT_ATOMS: atom_id res chain seq x y z
N MET A 1 -32.83 27.33 7.68
CA MET A 1 -32.91 27.90 6.32
C MET A 1 -31.58 28.58 6.04
N LYS A 2 -30.72 28.24 5.09
CA LYS A 2 -30.77 27.35 3.92
C LYS A 2 -29.40 26.65 3.83
N LYS A 3 -29.39 25.32 3.69
CA LYS A 3 -28.24 24.56 3.21
C LYS A 3 -27.99 24.98 1.76
N LEU A 4 -26.82 25.55 1.48
CA LEU A 4 -26.33 25.70 0.10
C LEU A 4 -25.60 24.40 -0.25
N PHE A 5 -26.34 23.49 -0.87
CA PHE A 5 -25.78 22.40 -1.66
C PHE A 5 -24.98 23.06 -2.80
N ARG A 6 -23.64 23.04 -2.70
CA ARG A 6 -22.76 23.17 -3.87
C ARG A 6 -22.35 21.75 -4.21
N GLY A 7 -23.08 21.12 -5.12
CA GLY A 7 -22.56 19.94 -5.79
C GLY A 7 -21.41 20.39 -6.66
N PHE A 8 -20.20 19.98 -6.31
CA PHE A 8 -19.10 19.98 -7.26
C PHE A 8 -19.27 18.70 -8.09
N LEU A 9 -19.57 18.89 -9.37
CA LEU A 9 -19.44 17.84 -10.35
C LEU A 9 -17.94 17.75 -10.63
N THR A 10 -17.25 16.72 -10.14
CA THR A 10 -15.88 16.49 -10.54
C THR A 10 -15.87 16.18 -12.03
N ILE A 11 -15.33 17.12 -12.80
CA ILE A 11 -15.11 16.95 -14.22
C ILE A 11 -13.69 16.43 -14.35
N VAL A 12 -13.56 15.13 -14.61
CA VAL A 12 -12.35 14.59 -15.25
C VAL A 12 -12.19 15.37 -16.56
N PHE A 13 -11.24 16.31 -16.61
CA PHE A 13 -10.96 17.06 -17.84
C PHE A 13 -10.19 16.18 -18.82
N LEU A 14 -10.92 15.26 -19.46
CA LEU A 14 -10.55 14.76 -20.77
C LEU A 14 -10.52 15.95 -21.74
N THR A 15 -9.43 16.11 -22.48
CA THR A 15 -9.43 16.99 -23.66
C THR A 15 -10.25 16.31 -24.77
N LEU A 16 -11.51 16.73 -24.93
CA LEU A 16 -12.40 16.23 -25.96
C LEU A 16 -12.39 17.15 -27.19
N SER A 17 -12.07 16.59 -28.35
CA SER A 17 -12.40 17.19 -29.64
C SER A 17 -13.50 16.37 -30.32
N LEU A 18 -14.62 17.02 -30.66
CA LEU A 18 -15.77 16.41 -31.35
C LEU A 18 -15.91 17.01 -32.75
N ASN A 19 -15.95 16.17 -33.78
CA ASN A 19 -16.26 16.57 -35.15
C ASN A 19 -17.44 15.71 -35.68
N THR A 20 -18.44 16.35 -36.28
CA THR A 20 -19.63 15.69 -36.84
C THR A 20 -19.90 16.14 -38.27
N CYS A 21 -20.04 15.20 -39.20
CA CYS A 21 -20.60 15.46 -40.54
C CYS A 21 -21.77 14.49 -40.79
N TYR A 22 -22.87 14.98 -41.35
CA TYR A 22 -24.06 14.20 -41.67
C TYR A 22 -24.27 14.18 -43.19
N ALA A 23 -24.44 12.98 -43.75
CA ALA A 23 -24.90 12.76 -45.12
C ALA A 23 -26.14 11.84 -45.08
N MET A 24 -27.03 11.89 -46.07
CA MET A 24 -28.20 11.00 -46.17
C MET A 24 -28.03 10.03 -47.34
N ASP A 25 -28.48 8.78 -47.18
CA ASP A 25 -28.57 7.82 -48.29
C ASP A 25 -29.90 7.94 -49.07
N ALA A 26 -30.01 7.20 -50.18
CA ALA A 26 -31.18 7.18 -51.07
C ALA A 26 -32.49 6.68 -50.39
N ASN A 27 -32.39 6.11 -49.17
CA ASN A 27 -33.52 5.63 -48.37
C ASN A 27 -33.78 6.53 -47.15
N ASN A 28 -33.23 7.76 -47.14
CA ASN A 28 -33.36 8.73 -46.06
C ASN A 28 -32.73 8.27 -44.72
N LYS A 29 -31.78 7.33 -44.75
CA LYS A 29 -30.99 6.97 -43.57
C LYS A 29 -29.82 7.93 -43.41
N GLN A 30 -29.68 8.43 -42.19
CA GLN A 30 -28.59 9.31 -41.80
C GLN A 30 -27.29 8.51 -41.68
N TYR A 31 -26.29 8.88 -42.48
CA TYR A 31 -24.92 8.42 -42.35
C TYR A 31 -24.24 9.19 -41.21
N VAL A 32 -23.61 8.44 -40.31
CA VAL A 32 -22.86 8.98 -39.19
C VAL A 32 -21.37 8.82 -39.48
N ASN A 33 -20.59 9.86 -39.16
CA ASN A 33 -19.13 9.81 -39.07
C ASN A 33 -18.70 10.69 -37.88
N LYS A 34 -18.29 10.05 -36.78
CA LYS A 34 -17.91 10.71 -35.52
C LYS A 34 -16.59 10.15 -35.00
N ASN A 35 -15.79 11.01 -34.36
CA ASN A 35 -14.55 10.65 -33.69
C ASN A 35 -14.49 11.27 -32.28
N ILE A 36 -13.97 10.53 -31.31
CA ILE A 36 -13.62 11.01 -29.97
C ILE A 36 -12.22 10.50 -29.64
N SER A 37 -11.35 11.40 -29.19
CA SER A 37 -10.04 11.07 -28.62
C SER A 37 -10.09 11.26 -27.12
N VAL A 38 -9.50 10.32 -26.38
CA VAL A 38 -9.42 10.33 -24.92
C VAL A 38 -7.99 10.06 -24.50
N VAL A 39 -7.37 11.04 -23.86
CA VAL A 39 -6.00 10.93 -23.31
C VAL A 39 -6.11 10.82 -21.79
N ASN A 40 -5.32 9.91 -21.19
CA ASN A 40 -5.21 9.78 -19.75
C ASN A 40 -4.54 11.03 -19.16
N ASN A 41 -5.06 11.52 -18.03
CA ASN A 41 -4.63 12.77 -17.38
C ASN A 41 -3.13 12.82 -17.09
N LEU A 42 -2.49 11.66 -16.87
CA LEU A 42 -1.04 11.54 -16.66
C LEU A 42 -0.19 11.85 -17.92
N TYR A 43 -0.81 11.95 -19.10
CA TYR A 43 -0.13 12.08 -20.40
C TYR A 43 -0.54 13.33 -21.21
N ASN A 44 -1.14 14.34 -20.60
CA ASN A 44 -1.62 15.53 -21.32
C ASN A 44 -0.50 16.26 -22.09
N SER A 45 -0.33 15.92 -23.37
CA SER A 45 0.31 16.73 -24.41
C SER A 45 -0.57 16.74 -25.66
N LEU A 46 -0.99 17.93 -26.06
CA LEU A 46 -1.85 18.20 -27.22
C LEU A 46 -1.13 17.87 -28.54
N ASP A 47 -1.73 17.02 -29.37
CA ASP A 47 -1.81 17.25 -30.83
C ASP A 47 -2.80 16.26 -31.47
N ASN A 48 -3.98 16.75 -31.87
CA ASN A 48 -5.01 15.94 -32.50
C ASN A 48 -5.05 16.22 -34.01
N GLN A 49 -4.45 15.33 -34.81
CA GLN A 49 -4.44 15.42 -36.28
C GLN A 49 -5.65 14.68 -36.88
N ASN A 50 -6.45 15.41 -37.64
CA ASN A 50 -7.65 14.93 -38.33
C ASN A 50 -7.32 14.04 -39.54
N SER A 51 -8.06 12.94 -39.72
CA SER A 51 -8.19 12.28 -41.03
C SER A 51 -9.56 11.64 -41.21
N ASN A 52 -10.08 11.69 -42.45
CA ASN A 52 -11.28 10.98 -42.88
C ASN A 52 -10.93 9.51 -43.11
N PHE A 53 -11.76 8.57 -42.62
CA PHE A 53 -11.47 7.14 -42.72
C PHE A 53 -12.58 6.36 -43.41
N ASN A 54 -12.20 5.55 -44.39
CA ASN A 54 -13.00 4.46 -44.96
C ASN A 54 -12.37 3.14 -44.49
N PHE A 55 -13.14 2.28 -43.83
CA PHE A 55 -12.64 1.02 -43.26
C PHE A 55 -13.19 -0.20 -44.02
N ALA A 56 -12.34 -1.22 -44.20
CA ALA A 56 -12.75 -2.53 -44.71
C ALA A 56 -13.39 -3.36 -43.57
N ILE A 57 -14.55 -3.96 -43.84
CA ILE A 57 -15.42 -4.67 -42.87
C ILE A 57 -14.91 -6.09 -42.52
N GLU A 58 -13.90 -6.58 -43.23
CA GLU A 58 -13.55 -8.01 -43.32
C GLU A 58 -13.10 -8.67 -42.00
N ASN A 59 -12.78 -7.89 -40.95
CA ASN A 59 -12.35 -8.42 -39.64
C ASN A 59 -13.17 -7.88 -38.45
N SER A 60 -14.39 -7.40 -38.68
CA SER A 60 -15.22 -6.85 -37.60
C SER A 60 -15.78 -7.94 -36.66
N LYS A 61 -15.58 -7.77 -35.34
CA LYS A 61 -16.33 -8.52 -34.32
C LYS A 61 -17.79 -8.03 -34.34
N LYS A 62 -18.76 -8.84 -33.89
CA LYS A 62 -20.19 -8.48 -33.95
C LYS A 62 -20.75 -8.24 -32.56
N ALA A 63 -21.54 -7.18 -32.39
CA ALA A 63 -22.31 -6.92 -31.19
C ALA A 63 -23.71 -6.38 -31.53
N SER A 64 -24.71 -6.75 -30.74
CA SER A 64 -26.10 -6.30 -30.89
C SER A 64 -26.67 -5.66 -29.61
N SER A 65 -25.82 -5.42 -28.60
CA SER A 65 -26.17 -4.72 -27.36
C SER A 65 -24.93 -4.11 -26.70
N LEU A 66 -25.15 -3.12 -25.83
CA LEU A 66 -24.07 -2.45 -25.10
C LEU A 66 -23.32 -3.42 -24.17
N GLN A 67 -23.99 -4.47 -23.69
CA GLN A 67 -23.37 -5.52 -22.88
C GLN A 67 -22.39 -6.37 -23.70
N GLN A 68 -22.76 -6.75 -24.93
CA GLN A 68 -21.85 -7.46 -25.83
C GLN A 68 -20.67 -6.58 -26.25
N LEU A 69 -20.92 -5.30 -26.51
CA LEU A 69 -19.88 -4.32 -26.77
C LEU A 69 -18.89 -4.22 -25.59
N LYS A 70 -19.41 -4.08 -24.36
CA LYS A 70 -18.60 -4.08 -23.13
C LYS A 70 -17.72 -5.32 -23.02
N SER A 71 -18.29 -6.52 -23.25
CA SER A 71 -17.54 -7.78 -23.18
C SER A 71 -16.41 -7.84 -24.20
N LEU A 72 -16.68 -7.44 -25.45
CA LEU A 72 -15.67 -7.43 -26.52
C LEU A 72 -14.54 -6.43 -26.22
N LEU A 73 -14.89 -5.25 -25.71
CA LEU A 73 -13.93 -4.23 -25.30
C LEU A 73 -13.03 -4.73 -24.18
N LYS A 74 -13.63 -5.30 -23.12
CA LYS A 74 -12.88 -5.85 -21.99
C LYS A 74 -11.86 -6.89 -22.45
N THR A 75 -12.28 -7.89 -23.23
CA THR A 75 -11.38 -8.92 -23.76
C THR A 75 -10.28 -8.34 -24.65
N SER A 76 -10.61 -7.36 -25.50
CA SER A 76 -9.64 -6.70 -26.38
C SER A 76 -8.55 -5.97 -25.58
N MET A 77 -8.96 -5.22 -24.56
CA MET A 77 -8.05 -4.46 -23.70
C MET A 77 -7.21 -5.37 -22.79
N GLU A 78 -7.78 -6.45 -22.25
CA GLU A 78 -7.05 -7.50 -21.49
C GLU A 78 -5.98 -8.22 -22.35
N ASN A 79 -6.21 -8.31 -23.66
CA ASN A 79 -5.27 -8.84 -24.63
C ASN A 79 -4.31 -7.79 -25.18
N ARG A 80 -4.42 -6.53 -24.75
CA ARG A 80 -3.63 -5.40 -25.26
C ARG A 80 -3.70 -5.28 -26.79
N GLU A 81 -4.86 -5.59 -27.37
CA GLU A 81 -5.10 -5.42 -28.81
C GLU A 81 -5.08 -3.90 -29.13
N PRO A 82 -4.20 -3.41 -30.02
CA PRO A 82 -4.07 -1.98 -30.30
C PRO A 82 -5.27 -1.41 -31.05
N SER A 83 -6.12 -2.26 -31.63
CA SER A 83 -7.33 -1.86 -32.32
C SER A 83 -8.36 -2.98 -32.30
N ILE A 84 -9.63 -2.61 -32.17
CA ILE A 84 -10.78 -3.50 -32.35
C ILE A 84 -11.84 -2.81 -33.20
N VAL A 85 -12.34 -3.52 -34.21
CA VAL A 85 -13.43 -3.08 -35.09
C VAL A 85 -14.66 -3.91 -34.79
N ILE A 86 -15.79 -3.26 -34.54
CA ILE A 86 -17.03 -3.88 -34.11
C ILE A 86 -18.14 -3.44 -35.05
N ASN A 87 -18.76 -4.41 -35.74
CA ASN A 87 -20.05 -4.21 -36.37
C ASN A 87 -21.14 -4.28 -35.30
N TYR A 88 -21.81 -3.15 -35.08
CA TYR A 88 -22.79 -2.95 -34.01
C TYR A 88 -24.19 -2.74 -34.59
N ARG A 89 -25.11 -3.64 -34.20
CA ARG A 89 -26.51 -3.65 -34.67
C ARG A 89 -27.53 -3.49 -33.54
N GLY A 90 -27.09 -3.09 -32.34
CA GLY A 90 -27.98 -2.77 -31.23
C GLY A 90 -28.63 -1.40 -31.41
N MET A 91 -29.89 -1.25 -30.96
CA MET A 91 -30.61 0.04 -31.00
C MET A 91 -30.39 0.91 -29.76
N ASP A 92 -29.77 0.34 -28.72
CA ASP A 92 -29.50 0.93 -27.42
C ASP A 92 -28.43 2.03 -27.43
N CYS A 93 -27.62 2.14 -28.49
CA CYS A 93 -26.66 3.22 -28.72
C CYS A 93 -27.23 4.45 -29.47
N TYR A 94 -28.55 4.52 -29.67
CA TYR A 94 -29.20 5.62 -30.39
C TYR A 94 -30.00 6.53 -29.44
N ASN A 95 -30.19 7.78 -29.86
CA ASN A 95 -31.19 8.71 -29.35
C ASN A 95 -32.02 9.21 -30.53
N GLY A 96 -33.23 8.65 -30.69
CA GLY A 96 -33.99 8.73 -31.93
C GLY A 96 -33.23 8.05 -33.08
N ASN A 97 -33.03 8.77 -34.19
CA ASN A 97 -32.29 8.27 -35.36
C ASN A 97 -30.78 8.58 -35.32
N ASN A 98 -30.31 9.28 -34.28
CA ASN A 98 -28.91 9.69 -34.15
C ASN A 98 -28.14 8.70 -33.28
N VAL A 99 -26.94 8.31 -33.71
CA VAL A 99 -26.01 7.57 -32.85
C VAL A 99 -25.58 8.47 -31.69
N ASP A 100 -25.81 7.98 -30.48
CA ASP A 100 -25.35 8.57 -29.24
C ASP A 100 -23.97 8.02 -28.90
N ILE A 101 -22.94 8.71 -29.39
CA ILE A 101 -21.55 8.34 -29.16
C ILE A 101 -21.16 8.46 -27.68
N HIS A 102 -21.90 9.25 -26.88
CA HIS A 102 -21.66 9.35 -25.44
C HIS A 102 -22.02 8.06 -24.73
N LYS A 103 -23.08 7.35 -25.14
CA LYS A 103 -23.36 6.00 -24.59
C LYS A 103 -22.23 5.00 -24.88
N ILE A 104 -21.60 5.10 -26.06
CA ILE A 104 -20.46 4.25 -26.42
C ILE A 104 -19.25 4.59 -25.55
N LYS A 105 -18.98 5.89 -25.36
CA LYS A 105 -17.93 6.39 -24.46
C LYS A 105 -18.19 5.97 -23.01
N ASP A 106 -19.39 6.13 -22.50
CA ASP A 106 -19.77 5.73 -21.14
C ASP A 106 -19.54 4.23 -20.89
N ILE A 107 -19.72 3.38 -21.91
CA ILE A 107 -19.46 1.94 -21.77
C ILE A 107 -17.98 1.64 -21.58
N ILE A 108 -17.10 2.26 -22.36
CA ILE A 108 -15.66 2.07 -22.18
C ILE A 108 -15.20 2.67 -20.84
N GLU A 109 -15.67 3.87 -20.47
CA GLU A 109 -15.31 4.52 -19.21
C GLU A 109 -15.72 3.68 -18.00
N LYS A 110 -16.98 3.21 -17.95
CA LYS A 110 -17.45 2.30 -16.89
C LYS A 110 -16.68 0.98 -16.86
N THR A 111 -16.23 0.49 -18.01
CA THR A 111 -15.43 -0.74 -18.06
C THR A 111 -14.04 -0.52 -17.47
N LEU A 112 -13.44 0.65 -17.69
CA LEU A 112 -12.14 1.01 -17.13
C LEU A 112 -12.24 1.34 -15.63
N ASP A 113 -13.33 1.96 -15.17
CA ASP A 113 -13.54 2.22 -13.74
C ASP A 113 -13.70 0.94 -12.90
N GLU A 114 -14.10 -0.17 -13.53
CA GLU A 114 -14.15 -1.49 -12.88
C GLU A 114 -12.77 -2.16 -12.75
N ASP A 115 -11.76 -1.70 -13.49
CA ASP A 115 -10.40 -2.26 -13.50
C ASP A 115 -9.36 -1.14 -13.53
N HIS A 116 -8.98 -0.67 -12.34
CA HIS A 116 -7.98 0.40 -12.19
C HIS A 116 -6.64 0.02 -12.85
N TYR A 117 -6.23 -1.25 -12.81
CA TYR A 117 -4.96 -1.65 -13.42
C TYR A 117 -5.02 -1.44 -14.94
N LEU A 118 -6.13 -1.81 -15.56
CA LEU A 118 -6.36 -1.60 -16.98
C LEU A 118 -6.51 -0.11 -17.34
N LYS A 119 -7.30 0.65 -16.57
CA LYS A 119 -7.49 2.10 -16.72
C LYS A 119 -6.16 2.84 -16.77
N TYR A 120 -5.29 2.58 -15.79
CA TYR A 120 -3.97 3.19 -15.70
C TYR A 120 -2.92 2.52 -16.59
N SER A 121 -3.25 1.45 -17.33
CA SER A 121 -2.38 0.85 -18.35
C SER A 121 -2.60 1.39 -19.76
N ILE A 122 -3.63 2.22 -19.97
CA ILE A 122 -3.96 2.86 -21.25
C ILE A 122 -3.55 4.33 -21.19
N LYS A 123 -2.72 4.75 -22.15
CA LYS A 123 -2.28 6.14 -22.34
C LYS A 123 -3.35 6.96 -23.02
N GLU A 124 -3.92 6.41 -24.08
CA GLU A 124 -4.90 7.06 -24.93
C GLU A 124 -5.79 6.01 -25.59
N TYR A 125 -7.03 6.37 -25.88
CA TYR A 125 -7.84 5.65 -26.85
C TYR A 125 -8.64 6.61 -27.75
N ASN A 126 -8.96 6.13 -28.95
CA ASN A 126 -9.79 6.83 -29.92
C ASN A 126 -11.01 5.99 -30.29
N ILE A 127 -12.19 6.59 -30.30
CA ILE A 127 -13.46 5.97 -30.71
C ILE A 127 -13.89 6.59 -32.04
N LYS A 128 -13.98 5.76 -33.08
CA LYS A 128 -14.49 6.15 -34.40
C LYS A 128 -15.79 5.41 -34.68
N VAL A 129 -16.82 6.13 -35.07
CA VAL A 129 -18.12 5.55 -35.41
C VAL A 129 -18.51 5.97 -36.80
N SER A 130 -18.79 4.99 -37.67
CA SER A 130 -19.32 5.24 -39.00
C SER A 130 -20.41 4.26 -39.40
N GLY A 131 -21.30 4.64 -40.31
CA GLY A 131 -22.33 3.75 -40.83
C GLY A 131 -23.73 4.37 -40.80
N TYR A 132 -24.74 3.52 -40.90
CA TYR A 132 -26.13 3.94 -41.05
C TYR A 132 -26.96 3.55 -39.83
N TYR A 133 -28.10 4.19 -39.67
CA TYR A 133 -29.06 3.84 -38.62
C TYR A 133 -29.34 2.33 -38.59
N GLY A 134 -29.06 1.72 -37.43
CA GLY A 134 -29.23 0.32 -37.13
C GLY A 134 -28.09 -0.62 -37.58
N ASP A 135 -27.07 -0.12 -38.28
CA ASP A 135 -25.89 -0.88 -38.70
C ASP A 135 -24.67 0.05 -38.77
N ILE A 136 -23.94 0.13 -37.67
CA ILE A 136 -22.74 0.99 -37.54
C ILE A 136 -21.49 0.14 -37.30
N ILE A 137 -20.36 0.68 -37.71
CA ILE A 137 -19.03 0.21 -37.37
C ILE A 137 -18.48 1.12 -36.28
N ILE A 138 -18.05 0.52 -35.18
CA ILE A 138 -17.35 1.19 -34.09
C ILE A 138 -15.91 0.67 -34.08
N LYS A 139 -14.94 1.55 -34.24
CA LYS A 139 -13.52 1.24 -34.11
C LYS A 139 -12.97 1.90 -32.86
N PHE A 140 -12.28 1.11 -32.06
CA PHE A 140 -11.45 1.61 -30.97
C PHE A 140 -9.99 1.41 -31.34
N ASP A 141 -9.20 2.48 -31.25
CA ASP A 141 -7.74 2.45 -31.35
C ASP A 141 -7.18 2.74 -29.94
N PHE A 142 -6.22 1.95 -29.46
CA PHE A 142 -5.66 2.04 -28.12
C PHE A 142 -4.15 2.24 -28.15
N GLN A 143 -3.64 3.06 -27.23
CA GLN A 143 -2.22 3.14 -26.91
C GLN A 143 -1.99 2.66 -25.49
N TYR A 144 -1.34 1.50 -25.33
CA TYR A 144 -1.03 0.92 -24.02
C TYR A 144 0.37 1.29 -23.53
N LEU A 145 0.58 1.17 -22.22
CA LEU A 145 1.91 1.19 -21.61
C LEU A 145 2.74 -0.04 -21.97
N THR A 146 2.06 -1.18 -22.13
CA THR A 146 2.69 -2.50 -22.26
C THR A 146 1.99 -3.33 -23.31
N THR A 147 2.75 -4.25 -23.91
CA THR A 147 2.24 -5.32 -24.77
C THR A 147 1.72 -6.50 -23.95
N LYS A 148 0.96 -7.40 -24.57
CA LYS A 148 0.48 -8.63 -23.91
C LYS A 148 1.62 -9.48 -23.33
N ASN A 149 2.71 -9.66 -24.08
CA ASN A 149 3.87 -10.43 -23.63
C ASN A 149 4.56 -9.80 -22.41
N GLN A 150 4.58 -8.46 -22.33
CA GLN A 150 5.10 -7.76 -21.16
C GLN A 150 4.19 -7.94 -19.95
N GLU A 151 2.87 -7.94 -20.12
CA GLU A 151 1.93 -8.25 -19.04
C GLU A 151 2.07 -9.70 -18.54
N GLU A 152 2.24 -10.67 -19.44
CA GLU A 152 2.52 -12.06 -19.06
C GLU A 152 3.88 -12.22 -18.35
N TYR A 153 4.86 -11.38 -18.68
CA TYR A 153 6.10 -11.30 -17.90
C TYR A 153 5.81 -10.75 -16.49
N VAL A 154 5.07 -9.66 -16.38
CA VAL A 154 4.69 -9.06 -15.10
C VAL A 154 3.95 -10.08 -14.23
N ASP A 155 2.94 -10.77 -14.79
CA ASP A 155 2.16 -11.78 -14.06
C ASP A 155 3.04 -12.89 -13.50
N ARG A 156 3.94 -13.47 -14.31
CA ARG A 156 4.86 -14.52 -13.84
C ARG A 156 5.83 -14.00 -12.79
N LYS A 157 6.33 -12.78 -12.96
CA LYS A 157 7.32 -12.21 -12.05
C LYS A 157 6.69 -11.84 -10.71
N VAL A 158 5.49 -11.25 -10.72
CA VAL A 158 4.68 -10.99 -9.52
C VAL A 158 4.42 -12.29 -8.77
N GLU A 159 3.97 -13.35 -9.44
CA GLU A 159 3.68 -14.63 -8.76
C GLU A 159 4.94 -15.24 -8.13
N SER A 160 6.08 -15.17 -8.84
CA SER A 160 7.37 -15.61 -8.30
C SER A 160 7.74 -14.83 -7.04
N ILE A 161 7.63 -13.49 -7.08
CA ILE A 161 7.99 -12.64 -5.94
C ILE A 161 7.07 -12.90 -4.76
N LEU A 162 5.76 -12.96 -5.00
CA LEU A 162 4.76 -13.21 -3.95
C LEU A 162 5.00 -14.56 -3.28
N SER A 163 5.39 -15.60 -4.03
CA SER A 163 5.74 -16.91 -3.45
C SER A 163 6.97 -16.88 -2.53
N GLU A 164 7.84 -15.87 -2.67
CA GLU A 164 9.03 -15.69 -1.84
C GLU A 164 8.79 -14.82 -0.60
N ILE A 165 7.88 -13.85 -0.69
CA ILE A 165 7.69 -12.82 0.34
C ILE A 165 6.41 -13.02 1.16
N ILE A 166 5.47 -13.86 0.69
CA ILE A 166 4.19 -14.13 1.34
C ILE A 166 4.15 -15.57 1.85
N THR A 167 3.64 -15.76 3.07
CA THR A 167 3.34 -17.08 3.64
C THR A 167 1.85 -17.19 3.98
N ASP A 168 1.33 -18.41 4.03
CA ASP A 168 -0.11 -18.67 4.24
C ASP A 168 -0.64 -18.16 5.59
N ASP A 169 0.23 -18.01 6.58
CA ASP A 169 -0.09 -17.51 7.91
C ASP A 169 -0.08 -15.97 8.01
N MET A 170 0.27 -15.26 6.95
CA MET A 170 0.25 -13.80 6.94
C MET A 170 -1.17 -13.24 6.86
N ASN A 171 -1.46 -12.29 7.73
CA ASN A 171 -2.62 -11.42 7.63
C ASN A 171 -2.41 -10.34 6.56
N ASP A 172 -3.46 -9.59 6.26
CA ASP A 172 -3.44 -8.61 5.18
C ASP A 172 -2.46 -7.46 5.44
N TYR A 173 -2.25 -7.06 6.70
CA TYR A 173 -1.23 -6.07 7.07
C TYR A 173 0.18 -6.55 6.79
N ALA A 174 0.50 -7.80 7.14
CA ALA A 174 1.82 -8.37 6.90
C ALA A 174 2.09 -8.59 5.42
N LYS A 175 1.07 -9.01 4.66
CA LYS A 175 1.14 -9.16 3.20
C LYS A 175 1.39 -7.82 2.52
N GLU A 176 0.61 -6.81 2.85
CA GLU A 176 0.80 -5.45 2.33
C GLU A 176 2.19 -4.93 2.64
N LYS A 177 2.64 -5.05 3.90
CA LYS A 177 3.97 -4.62 4.30
C LYS A 177 5.07 -5.35 3.53
N ALA A 178 4.96 -6.67 3.34
CA ALA A 178 5.94 -7.42 2.56
C ALA A 178 6.02 -6.94 1.10
N ILE A 179 4.86 -6.65 0.49
CA ILE A 179 4.77 -6.09 -0.86
C ILE A 179 5.38 -4.68 -0.93
N HIS A 180 5.00 -3.79 0.00
CA HIS A 180 5.56 -2.45 0.14
C HIS A 180 7.09 -2.50 0.24
N ASP A 181 7.61 -3.27 1.19
CA ASP A 181 9.04 -3.41 1.47
C ASP A 181 9.81 -3.97 0.26
N TYR A 182 9.19 -4.90 -0.48
CA TYR A 182 9.75 -5.43 -1.71
C TYR A 182 9.90 -4.31 -2.75
N ILE A 183 8.84 -3.54 -3.01
CA ILE A 183 8.85 -2.50 -4.04
C ILE A 183 9.87 -1.42 -3.68
N VAL A 184 9.85 -0.90 -2.45
CA VAL A 184 10.79 0.15 -1.98
C VAL A 184 12.25 -0.30 -2.09
N ARG A 185 12.54 -1.59 -1.93
CA ARG A 185 13.92 -2.12 -2.04
C ARG A 185 14.38 -2.38 -3.47
N ASN A 186 13.46 -2.64 -4.40
CA ASN A 186 13.80 -3.21 -5.71
C ASN A 186 13.49 -2.27 -6.89
N VAL A 187 12.79 -1.16 -6.66
CA VAL A 187 12.44 -0.20 -7.70
C VAL A 187 13.01 1.16 -7.33
N GLN A 188 13.74 1.78 -8.26
CA GLN A 188 14.29 3.13 -8.11
C GLN A 188 13.47 4.13 -8.92
N TYR A 189 13.35 5.35 -8.42
CA TYR A 189 12.64 6.38 -9.15
C TYR A 189 13.33 6.71 -10.48
N ASP A 190 12.56 6.66 -11.57
CA ASP A 190 13.02 7.05 -12.89
C ASP A 190 12.97 8.58 -13.04
N THR A 191 14.10 9.23 -12.77
CA THR A 191 14.25 10.67 -12.94
C THR A 191 14.22 11.13 -14.40
N SER A 192 14.29 10.21 -15.38
CA SER A 192 14.09 10.55 -16.80
C SER A 192 12.62 10.68 -17.19
N LEU A 193 11.71 10.24 -16.31
CA LEU A 193 10.25 10.31 -16.46
C LEU A 193 9.69 9.51 -17.65
N GLN A 194 10.31 8.39 -18.02
CA GLN A 194 9.95 7.56 -19.17
C GLN A 194 9.32 6.21 -18.80
N GLU A 195 9.60 5.72 -17.59
CA GLU A 195 9.25 4.37 -17.17
C GLU A 195 7.95 4.33 -16.36
N HIS A 196 6.80 4.26 -17.03
CA HIS A 196 5.48 4.41 -16.38
C HIS A 196 4.77 3.09 -16.02
N SER A 197 5.38 1.93 -16.30
CA SER A 197 4.70 0.62 -16.22
C SER A 197 5.21 -0.28 -15.09
N ALA A 198 4.35 -1.19 -14.61
CA ALA A 198 4.77 -2.27 -13.72
C ALA A 198 5.83 -3.19 -14.38
N TYR A 199 5.78 -3.34 -15.71
CA TYR A 199 6.83 -4.02 -16.47
C TYR A 199 8.17 -3.33 -16.31
N SER A 200 8.24 -1.99 -16.44
CA SER A 200 9.47 -1.24 -16.25
C SER A 200 9.99 -1.37 -14.82
N ALA A 201 9.10 -1.27 -13.83
CA ALA A 201 9.44 -1.46 -12.43
C ALA A 201 10.11 -2.83 -12.18
N LEU A 202 9.59 -3.91 -12.76
CA LEU A 202 10.12 -5.27 -12.55
C LEU A 202 11.30 -5.63 -13.46
N ALA A 203 11.25 -5.26 -14.73
CA ALA A 203 12.25 -5.67 -15.73
C ALA A 203 13.49 -4.76 -15.72
N LYS A 204 13.31 -3.48 -15.39
CA LYS A 204 14.39 -2.48 -15.37
C LYS A 204 14.78 -2.05 -13.95
N GLY A 205 13.97 -2.39 -12.94
CA GLY A 205 14.15 -1.91 -11.57
C GLY A 205 13.90 -0.41 -11.43
N LYS A 206 13.18 0.21 -12.38
CA LYS A 206 12.95 1.66 -12.43
C LYS A 206 11.57 2.01 -12.93
N ALA A 207 10.92 2.97 -12.28
CA ALA A 207 9.65 3.52 -12.72
C ALA A 207 9.41 4.95 -12.18
N VAL A 208 8.44 5.67 -12.73
CA VAL A 208 7.81 6.82 -12.06
C VAL A 208 6.61 6.37 -11.24
N CYS A 209 5.98 7.31 -10.51
CA CYS A 209 4.87 7.06 -9.58
C CYS A 209 3.76 6.15 -10.13
N GLN A 210 3.41 6.28 -11.42
CA GLN A 210 2.43 5.40 -12.07
C GLN A 210 2.87 3.93 -12.10
N GLY A 211 4.14 3.65 -12.40
CA GLY A 211 4.66 2.28 -12.47
C GLY A 211 4.77 1.62 -11.09
N TYR A 212 5.13 2.40 -10.06
CA TYR A 212 5.05 1.97 -8.66
C TYR A 212 3.62 1.61 -8.28
N SER A 213 2.67 2.49 -8.56
CA SER A 213 1.26 2.33 -8.18
C SER A 213 0.60 1.15 -8.88
N LEU A 214 0.93 0.92 -10.16
CA LEU A 214 0.48 -0.24 -10.93
C LEU A 214 1.05 -1.56 -10.38
N LEU A 215 2.34 -1.58 -10.02
CA LEU A 215 2.98 -2.77 -9.47
C LEU A 215 2.38 -3.13 -8.11
N MET A 216 2.24 -2.15 -7.20
CA MET A 216 1.63 -2.34 -5.90
C MET A 216 0.18 -2.82 -6.02
N LEU A 217 -0.63 -2.17 -6.87
CA LEU A 217 -2.01 -2.58 -7.14
C LEU A 217 -2.08 -4.05 -7.57
N LYS A 218 -1.27 -4.46 -8.56
CA LYS A 218 -1.29 -5.84 -9.06
C LYS A 218 -0.88 -6.85 -7.99
N MET A 219 0.19 -6.56 -7.23
CA MET A 219 0.65 -7.44 -6.16
C MET A 219 -0.39 -7.60 -5.04
N LEU A 220 -1.05 -6.51 -4.62
CA LEU A 220 -2.11 -6.53 -3.61
C LEU A 220 -3.34 -7.31 -4.09
N GLN A 221 -3.79 -7.07 -5.32
CA GLN A 221 -4.92 -7.81 -5.91
C GLN A 221 -4.66 -9.32 -5.96
N LYS A 222 -3.41 -9.72 -6.27
CA LYS A 222 -3.01 -11.13 -6.32
C LYS A 222 -3.07 -11.84 -4.97
N VAL A 223 -2.84 -11.13 -3.87
CA VAL A 223 -2.95 -11.69 -2.51
C VAL A 223 -4.34 -11.48 -1.88
N GLY A 224 -5.31 -10.99 -2.65
CA GLY A 224 -6.70 -10.79 -2.23
C GLY A 224 -6.96 -9.49 -1.47
N ILE A 225 -5.99 -8.56 -1.44
CA ILE A 225 -6.15 -7.27 -0.78
C ILE A 225 -6.71 -6.27 -1.80
N LYS A 226 -7.86 -5.67 -1.45
CA LYS A 226 -8.49 -4.65 -2.29
C LYS A 226 -7.64 -3.37 -2.24
N SER A 227 -7.33 -2.83 -3.42
CA SER A 227 -6.60 -1.58 -3.57
C SER A 227 -7.09 -0.82 -4.80
N ILE A 228 -6.93 0.49 -4.78
CA ILE A 228 -7.20 1.40 -5.90
C ILE A 228 -6.01 2.35 -6.07
N ILE A 229 -5.88 2.93 -7.27
CA ILE A 229 -4.94 4.02 -7.54
C ILE A 229 -5.67 5.35 -7.34
N VAL A 230 -5.04 6.26 -6.62
CA VAL A 230 -5.42 7.67 -6.48
C VAL A 230 -4.58 8.50 -7.42
N GLU A 231 -5.20 9.44 -8.12
CA GLU A 231 -4.49 10.38 -8.99
C GLU A 231 -4.63 11.81 -8.46
N SER A 232 -3.56 12.59 -8.65
CA SER A 232 -3.54 14.02 -8.41
C SER A 232 -3.14 14.74 -9.67
N ILE A 233 -4.13 15.39 -10.30
CA ILE A 233 -3.90 16.30 -11.43
C ILE A 233 -2.94 17.44 -11.07
N PRO A 234 -3.13 18.21 -9.98
CA PRO A 234 -2.26 19.35 -9.69
C PRO A 234 -0.82 18.94 -9.36
N MET A 235 -0.60 17.71 -8.89
CA MET A 235 0.74 17.19 -8.59
C MET A 235 1.35 16.39 -9.74
N ASN A 236 0.55 16.01 -10.75
CA ASN A 236 0.87 14.95 -11.69
C ASN A 236 1.45 13.72 -10.99
N HIS A 237 0.74 13.23 -9.97
CA HIS A 237 1.19 12.16 -9.09
C HIS A 237 0.13 11.06 -8.95
N ALA A 238 0.58 9.84 -8.67
CA ALA A 238 -0.28 8.69 -8.44
C ALA A 238 0.28 7.82 -7.31
N TRP A 239 -0.61 7.32 -6.45
CA TRP A 239 -0.29 6.41 -5.35
C TRP A 239 -1.47 5.45 -5.11
N ASN A 240 -1.39 4.62 -4.07
CA ASN A 240 -2.42 3.64 -3.78
C ASN A 240 -3.26 4.02 -2.56
N MET A 241 -4.51 3.56 -2.55
CA MET A 241 -5.24 3.29 -1.32
C MET A 241 -5.43 1.79 -1.17
N VAL A 242 -5.31 1.29 0.07
CA VAL A 242 -5.39 -0.13 0.41
C VAL A 242 -6.51 -0.32 1.44
N TYR A 243 -7.30 -1.37 1.26
CA TYR A 243 -8.44 -1.69 2.12
C TYR A 243 -8.11 -2.91 3.00
N ILE A 244 -7.92 -2.67 4.29
CA ILE A 244 -7.55 -3.70 5.29
C ILE A 244 -8.45 -3.54 6.52
N ASP A 245 -8.97 -4.65 7.05
CA ASP A 245 -9.85 -4.66 8.24
C ASP A 245 -11.00 -3.65 8.17
N ASN A 246 -11.66 -3.62 7.02
CA ASN A 246 -12.77 -2.73 6.70
C ASN A 246 -12.46 -1.23 6.72
N LYS A 247 -11.20 -0.85 6.50
CA LYS A 247 -10.74 0.53 6.52
C LYS A 247 -9.86 0.81 5.31
N TRP A 248 -9.96 2.00 4.77
CA TRP A 248 -9.07 2.50 3.73
C TRP A 248 -7.90 3.24 4.35
N TYR A 249 -6.73 3.08 3.74
CA TYR A 249 -5.52 3.81 4.07
C TYR A 249 -4.80 4.22 2.79
N HIS A 250 -4.13 5.35 2.81
CA HIS A 250 -3.23 5.74 1.72
C HIS A 250 -1.85 5.12 1.89
N VAL A 251 -1.26 4.67 0.79
CA VAL A 251 0.11 4.17 0.74
C VAL A 251 0.82 4.71 -0.49
N ASP A 252 1.98 5.34 -0.30
CA ASP A 252 2.81 5.88 -1.37
C ASP A 252 4.24 5.30 -1.32
N VAL A 253 4.39 4.12 -1.94
CA VAL A 253 5.69 3.44 -2.11
C VAL A 253 6.71 4.27 -2.91
N THR A 254 6.26 5.24 -3.72
CA THR A 254 7.18 6.08 -4.51
C THR A 254 7.91 7.04 -3.61
N TRP A 255 7.17 7.73 -2.74
CA TRP A 255 7.76 8.69 -1.81
C TRP A 255 8.46 7.99 -0.64
N ASP A 256 7.99 6.82 -0.19
CA ASP A 256 8.73 6.02 0.81
C ASP A 256 10.08 5.49 0.28
N GLU A 257 10.24 5.29 -1.03
CA GLU A 257 11.55 4.98 -1.63
C GLU A 257 12.49 6.18 -1.64
N GLN A 258 12.00 7.35 -2.04
CA GLN A 258 12.82 8.56 -2.21
C GLN A 258 13.31 9.18 -0.88
N VAL A 259 12.75 8.76 0.26
CA VAL A 259 12.98 9.38 1.56
C VAL A 259 14.13 8.74 2.35
N SER A 260 14.66 7.59 1.92
CA SER A 260 15.73 6.93 2.66
C SER A 260 17.12 7.53 2.37
N ASP A 261 17.53 8.50 3.19
CA ASP A 261 18.90 9.06 3.19
C ASP A 261 20.00 8.05 3.60
N LEU A 262 19.62 6.83 3.97
CA LEU A 262 20.51 5.76 4.42
C LEU A 262 20.40 4.53 3.52
N PRO A 263 21.52 3.97 3.02
CA PRO A 263 21.49 2.73 2.26
C PRO A 263 20.89 1.60 3.11
N ASN A 264 19.93 0.86 2.54
CA ASN A 264 19.22 -0.30 3.11
C ASN A 264 18.14 -0.03 4.18
N ARG A 265 17.71 1.22 4.41
CA ARG A 265 16.52 1.50 5.23
C ARG A 265 15.27 1.60 4.34
N ILE A 266 14.15 1.03 4.80
CA ILE A 266 12.83 1.26 4.22
C ILE A 266 12.16 2.38 5.02
N ALA A 267 11.69 3.43 4.35
CA ALA A 267 10.87 4.46 4.98
C ALA A 267 9.39 4.01 5.01
N TYR A 268 8.63 4.62 5.91
CA TYR A 268 7.19 4.37 6.11
C TYR A 268 6.48 5.71 6.40
N ASP A 269 7.05 6.81 5.91
CA ASP A 269 6.51 8.15 6.13
C ASP A 269 5.17 8.32 5.40
N TYR A 270 4.92 7.55 4.33
CA TYR A 270 3.69 7.54 3.55
C TYR A 270 3.00 6.18 3.53
N TYR A 271 3.18 5.40 4.60
CA TYR A 271 2.60 4.07 4.75
C TYR A 271 1.37 4.08 5.66
N ASN A 272 0.23 3.67 5.10
CA ASN A 272 -1.07 3.54 5.77
C ASN A 272 -1.55 4.81 6.48
N LEU A 273 -1.57 5.92 5.76
CA LEU A 273 -2.01 7.21 6.29
C LEU A 273 -3.52 7.44 6.12
N THR A 274 -4.10 8.22 7.03
CA THR A 274 -5.42 8.81 6.89
C THR A 274 -5.43 9.99 5.90
N ASP A 275 -6.62 10.42 5.47
CA ASP A 275 -6.84 11.63 4.68
C ASP A 275 -6.19 12.85 5.36
N ASP A 276 -6.36 12.97 6.68
CA ASP A 276 -5.79 14.07 7.46
C ASP A 276 -4.26 13.99 7.55
N GLU A 277 -3.68 12.80 7.65
CA GLU A 277 -2.22 12.62 7.74
C GLU A 277 -1.53 12.84 6.39
N ILE A 278 -2.04 12.26 5.31
CA ILE A 278 -1.39 12.36 3.99
C ILE A 278 -1.55 13.75 3.34
N SER A 279 -2.59 14.50 3.71
CA SER A 279 -2.77 15.89 3.27
C SER A 279 -1.91 16.89 4.06
N GLN A 280 -1.24 16.46 5.13
CA GLN A 280 -0.28 17.30 5.84
C GLN A 280 1.02 17.46 5.04
N ASN A 281 1.78 18.50 5.39
CA ASN A 281 3.11 18.67 4.83
C ASN A 281 4.05 17.68 5.52
N ILE A 282 4.37 16.58 4.83
CA ILE A 282 5.37 15.62 5.24
C ILE A 282 6.64 15.93 4.45
N LYS A 283 7.69 16.38 5.15
CA LYS A 283 9.04 16.66 4.58
C LYS A 283 9.06 17.61 3.37
N GLY A 284 8.18 18.60 3.33
CA GLY A 284 8.08 19.60 2.27
C GLY A 284 7.02 19.30 1.22
N ASN A 285 6.44 18.09 1.23
CA ASN A 285 5.48 17.63 0.24
C ASN A 285 4.09 17.42 0.87
N ARG A 286 3.04 17.59 0.07
CA ARG A 286 1.64 17.40 0.48
C ARG A 286 0.92 16.65 -0.64
N HIS A 287 0.13 15.64 -0.29
CA HIS A 287 -0.81 15.04 -1.25
C HIS A 287 -2.08 15.89 -1.36
N ILE A 288 -2.55 16.03 -2.60
CA ILE A 288 -3.76 16.78 -2.96
C ILE A 288 -4.56 15.88 -3.89
N TRP A 289 -5.78 15.49 -3.52
CA TRP A 289 -6.68 14.71 -4.36
C TRP A 289 -8.12 15.19 -4.17
N ASP A 290 -9.01 14.75 -5.04
CA ASP A 290 -10.44 14.98 -4.86
C ASP A 290 -11.02 13.96 -3.87
N MET A 291 -11.29 14.39 -2.64
CA MET A 291 -11.85 13.52 -1.60
C MET A 291 -13.26 12.99 -1.95
N GLU A 292 -13.98 13.61 -2.88
CA GLU A 292 -15.32 13.15 -3.30
C GLU A 292 -15.25 11.97 -4.29
N GLU A 293 -14.13 11.80 -5.00
CA GLU A 293 -13.94 10.72 -5.97
C GLU A 293 -13.40 9.41 -5.36
N TYR A 294 -12.84 9.48 -4.14
CA TYR A 294 -12.17 8.35 -3.49
C TYR A 294 -12.79 7.99 -2.13
N PRO A 295 -12.65 6.73 -1.68
CA PRO A 295 -13.08 6.34 -0.34
C PRO A 295 -12.34 7.12 0.75
N SER A 296 -13.00 7.41 1.87
CA SER A 296 -12.36 8.14 2.98
C SER A 296 -11.48 7.24 3.84
N ALA A 297 -10.27 7.70 4.14
CA ALA A 297 -9.34 7.09 5.09
C ALA A 297 -9.32 7.89 6.40
N ILE A 298 -10.25 7.62 7.32
CA ILE A 298 -10.42 8.43 8.55
C ILE A 298 -9.98 7.73 9.84
N HIS A 299 -9.48 6.51 9.73
CA HIS A 299 -9.11 5.68 10.87
C HIS A 299 -7.59 5.57 10.97
N PRO A 300 -6.97 6.07 12.06
CA PRO A 300 -5.53 5.96 12.24
C PRO A 300 -5.05 4.51 12.16
N TYR A 301 -3.89 4.32 11.53
CA TYR A 301 -3.27 3.01 11.41
C TYR A 301 -2.71 2.53 12.75
N ASP A 302 -3.22 1.39 13.22
CA ASP A 302 -2.73 0.74 14.43
C ASP A 302 -1.64 -0.28 14.09
N SER A 303 -0.38 0.17 14.09
CA SER A 303 0.79 -0.68 13.86
C SER A 303 0.95 -1.80 14.91
N SER A 304 0.20 -1.79 16.03
CA SER A 304 0.15 -2.91 16.96
C SER A 304 -0.52 -4.16 16.38
N LEU A 305 -1.24 -4.04 15.26
CA LEU A 305 -1.83 -5.18 14.55
C LEU A 305 -0.78 -6.04 13.82
N LEU A 306 0.37 -5.46 13.44
CA LEU A 306 1.56 -6.23 13.05
C LEU A 306 2.08 -7.09 14.22
N LYS A 307 1.83 -6.70 15.48
CA LYS A 307 2.24 -7.46 16.67
C LYS A 307 1.38 -8.69 16.93
N LYS A 308 0.13 -8.75 16.43
CA LYS A 308 -0.78 -9.90 16.65
C LYS A 308 -0.30 -11.18 15.96
N GLU A 309 0.51 -11.10 14.90
CA GLU A 309 1.17 -12.27 14.29
C GLU A 309 2.26 -12.87 15.17
N PHE A 310 2.86 -12.09 16.07
CA PHE A 310 3.92 -12.56 16.97
C PHE A 310 3.37 -13.16 18.27
N ALA A 311 2.05 -13.16 18.49
CA ALA A 311 1.46 -13.84 19.66
C ALA A 311 1.81 -15.34 19.70
N ASN A 312 2.15 -15.94 18.55
CA ASN A 312 2.57 -17.34 18.43
C ASN A 312 4.10 -17.53 18.42
N ILE A 313 4.90 -16.46 18.37
CA ILE A 313 6.31 -16.51 18.74
C ILE A 313 6.39 -16.13 20.21
N LYS A 314 6.53 -17.13 21.09
CA LYS A 314 6.81 -16.92 22.52
C LYS A 314 8.22 -16.35 22.71
N LEU A 315 8.45 -15.12 22.27
CA LEU A 315 9.63 -14.33 22.64
C LEU A 315 9.42 -13.86 24.09
N LYS A 316 9.94 -14.63 25.05
CA LYS A 316 10.04 -14.21 26.45
C LYS A 316 11.29 -13.34 26.61
N ILE A 317 11.20 -12.05 26.32
CA ILE A 317 12.19 -11.10 26.81
C ILE A 317 11.98 -11.03 28.32
N SER A 318 12.89 -11.64 29.07
CA SER A 318 12.86 -11.55 30.54
C SER A 318 13.73 -10.35 30.92
N ASN A 319 13.11 -9.32 31.48
CA ASN A 319 13.83 -8.20 32.05
C ASN A 319 14.37 -8.67 33.40
N ASN A 320 15.70 -8.78 33.53
CA ASN A 320 16.32 -9.00 34.83
C ASN A 320 16.44 -7.65 35.53
N ILE A 321 15.58 -7.40 36.51
CA ILE A 321 15.59 -6.18 37.30
C ILE A 321 16.47 -6.43 38.52
N MET A 322 17.59 -5.72 38.61
CA MET A 322 18.43 -5.71 39.81
C MET A 322 18.39 -4.33 40.45
N PHE A 323 18.06 -4.28 41.74
CA PHE A 323 18.15 -3.06 42.54
C PHE A 323 18.62 -3.37 43.95
N ASN A 324 19.29 -2.39 44.55
CA ASN A 324 19.77 -2.47 45.93
C ASN A 324 18.77 -1.79 46.86
N ILE A 325 18.35 -2.50 47.91
CA ILE A 325 17.46 -1.98 48.95
C ILE A 325 18.28 -1.64 50.18
N LYS A 326 18.33 -0.35 50.52
CA LYS A 326 18.95 0.10 51.77
C LYS A 326 17.89 0.17 52.87
N LEU A 327 18.01 -0.68 53.88
CA LEU A 327 17.17 -0.64 55.06
C LEU A 327 17.82 0.19 56.17
N ASN A 328 17.00 0.94 56.91
CA ASN A 328 17.45 1.71 58.07
C ASN A 328 17.72 0.83 59.31
N LYS A 329 17.35 -0.46 59.26
CA LYS A 329 17.55 -1.46 60.31
C LYS A 329 18.20 -2.70 59.68
N LYS A 330 19.06 -3.40 60.44
CA LYS A 330 19.66 -4.68 60.03
C LYS A 330 18.61 -5.79 60.17
N VAL A 331 17.81 -6.00 59.13
CA VAL A 331 16.84 -7.08 59.02
C VAL A 331 16.90 -7.62 57.59
N ASP A 332 16.85 -8.94 57.44
CA ASP A 332 16.90 -9.56 56.12
C ASP A 332 15.59 -9.39 55.35
N ILE A 333 15.71 -9.23 54.03
CA ILE A 333 14.57 -9.14 53.12
C ILE A 333 14.17 -10.57 52.72
N LYS A 334 12.90 -10.90 52.93
CA LYS A 334 12.34 -12.22 52.61
C LYS A 334 11.75 -12.28 51.21
N LYS A 335 11.07 -11.20 50.79
CA LYS A 335 10.31 -11.14 49.54
C LYS A 335 10.16 -9.70 49.08
N VAL A 336 10.16 -9.48 47.77
CA VAL A 336 9.78 -8.20 47.17
C VAL A 336 8.72 -8.41 46.09
N ASP A 337 7.68 -7.60 46.15
CA ASP A 337 6.58 -7.55 45.19
C ASP A 337 6.65 -6.23 44.41
N LEU A 338 6.53 -6.31 43.09
CA LEU A 338 6.52 -5.17 42.17
C LEU A 338 5.08 -4.90 41.70
N PHE A 339 4.67 -3.64 41.75
CA PHE A 339 3.33 -3.20 41.36
C PHE A 339 3.38 -2.06 40.33
N ASP A 340 2.46 -2.09 39.37
CA ASP A 340 2.03 -0.91 38.62
C ASP A 340 0.71 -0.42 39.24
N LYS A 341 0.76 0.73 39.91
CA LYS A 341 -0.31 1.23 40.77
C LYS A 341 -0.70 0.17 41.82
N ASP A 342 -1.87 -0.45 41.67
CA ASP A 342 -2.39 -1.49 42.56
C ASP A 342 -2.32 -2.91 41.97
N LYS A 343 -1.86 -3.04 40.72
CA LYS A 343 -1.73 -4.34 40.05
C LYS A 343 -0.36 -4.96 40.36
N LEU A 344 -0.36 -6.13 40.99
CA LEU A 344 0.85 -6.94 41.17
C LEU A 344 1.37 -7.38 39.80
N LEU A 345 2.61 -7.00 39.48
CA LEU A 345 3.31 -7.41 38.27
C LEU A 345 4.09 -8.70 38.49
N GLU A 346 4.87 -8.76 39.58
CA GLU A 346 5.75 -9.89 39.86
C GLU A 346 6.20 -9.94 41.32
N SER A 347 6.60 -11.13 41.78
CA SER A 347 7.13 -11.39 43.11
C SER A 347 8.49 -12.10 43.02
N THR A 348 9.44 -11.74 43.89
CA THR A 348 10.71 -12.48 44.01
C THR A 348 11.11 -12.72 45.46
N ASN A 349 11.71 -13.89 45.68
CA ASN A 349 12.42 -14.23 46.93
C ASN A 349 13.94 -14.33 46.68
N ASN A 350 14.41 -14.01 45.47
CA ASN A 350 15.82 -14.05 45.12
C ASN A 350 16.52 -12.79 45.63
N VAL A 351 16.94 -12.87 46.89
CA VAL A 351 17.56 -11.78 47.63
C VAL A 351 18.91 -12.25 48.17
N ASN A 352 19.98 -11.52 47.85
CA ASN A 352 21.32 -11.76 48.36
C ASN A 352 21.82 -10.51 49.10
N GLY A 353 21.72 -10.54 50.43
CA GLY A 353 21.92 -9.37 51.27
C GLY A 353 20.90 -8.28 50.96
N ASN A 354 21.37 -7.15 50.45
CA ASN A 354 20.53 -6.01 50.06
C ASN A 354 20.16 -6.00 48.56
N THR A 355 20.69 -6.94 47.79
CA THR A 355 20.47 -7.01 46.34
C THR A 355 19.27 -7.91 46.06
N VAL A 356 18.30 -7.38 45.33
CA VAL A 356 17.12 -8.13 44.89
C VAL A 356 17.16 -8.31 43.39
N THR A 357 16.95 -9.54 42.94
CA THR A 357 16.89 -9.90 41.53
C THR A 357 15.49 -10.41 41.18
N MET A 358 14.88 -9.84 40.15
CA MET A 358 13.54 -10.20 39.68
C MET A 358 13.56 -10.47 38.18
N ASP A 359 13.00 -11.61 37.77
CA ASP A 359 12.82 -11.97 36.36
C ASP A 359 11.39 -11.65 35.93
N TYR A 360 11.17 -10.46 35.37
CA TYR A 360 9.85 -10.04 34.90
C TYR A 360 9.66 -10.33 33.40
N LYS A 361 8.52 -10.93 33.06
CA LYS A 361 8.16 -11.33 31.68
C LYS A 361 7.05 -10.44 31.12
N GLY A 362 7.39 -9.18 30.91
CA GLY A 362 6.51 -8.18 30.31
C GLY A 362 7.24 -6.89 30.00
N ASP A 363 6.57 -5.99 29.29
CA ASP A 363 7.09 -4.66 28.96
C ASP A 363 7.08 -3.76 30.19
N LEU A 364 8.12 -2.91 30.31
CA LEU A 364 8.25 -1.91 31.35
C LEU A 364 8.43 -0.54 30.70
N GLU A 365 7.60 0.41 31.09
CA GLU A 365 7.72 1.82 30.71
C GLU A 365 8.66 2.56 31.67
N GLU A 366 9.28 3.65 31.18
CA GLU A 366 10.04 4.58 32.03
C GLU A 366 9.10 5.36 32.96
N LYS A 367 8.76 4.73 34.08
CA LYS A 367 7.90 5.32 35.11
C LYS A 367 8.19 4.72 36.49
N PRO A 368 7.73 5.36 37.58
CA PRO A 368 7.84 4.81 38.92
C PRO A 368 6.92 3.58 39.11
N TYR A 369 7.47 2.49 39.60
CA TYR A 369 6.75 1.30 40.06
C TYR A 369 6.81 1.22 41.58
N LYS A 370 5.74 0.68 42.18
CA LYS A 370 5.66 0.52 43.63
C LYS A 370 6.26 -0.82 44.05
N LEU A 371 7.09 -0.80 45.07
CA LEU A 371 7.65 -1.99 45.71
C LEU A 371 6.96 -2.22 47.04
N LYS A 372 6.59 -3.47 47.32
CA LYS A 372 6.27 -3.94 48.67
C LYS A 372 7.35 -4.92 49.10
N ILE A 373 8.10 -4.55 50.12
CA ILE A 373 9.23 -5.32 50.65
C ILE A 373 8.74 -5.99 51.93
N THR A 374 8.87 -7.32 52.00
CA THR A 374 8.53 -8.12 53.18
C THR A 374 9.82 -8.57 53.84
N LEU A 375 9.99 -8.22 55.11
CA LEU A 375 11.15 -8.58 55.92
C LEU A 375 10.99 -9.97 56.55
N ALA A 376 12.10 -10.56 57.01
CA ALA A 376 12.10 -11.87 57.65
C ALA A 376 11.24 -11.95 58.92
N ASP A 377 11.10 -10.85 59.64
CA ASP A 377 10.26 -10.73 60.85
C ASP A 377 8.74 -10.55 60.55
N GLY A 378 8.35 -10.53 59.27
CA GLY A 378 6.98 -10.35 58.82
C GLY A 378 6.56 -8.90 58.60
N THR A 379 7.41 -7.92 58.93
CA THR A 379 7.13 -6.50 58.67
C THR A 379 7.14 -6.21 57.18
N THR A 380 6.22 -5.37 56.71
CA THR A 380 6.19 -4.89 55.32
C THR A 380 6.47 -3.40 55.23
N CYS A 381 7.31 -3.00 54.28
CA CYS A 381 7.53 -1.60 53.93
C CYS A 381 7.31 -1.37 52.42
N PHE A 382 7.07 -0.12 52.05
CA PHE A 382 6.81 0.27 50.67
C PHE A 382 7.88 1.25 50.18
N SER A 383 8.23 1.15 48.91
CA SER A 383 9.14 2.07 48.22
C SER A 383 8.70 2.24 46.77
N SER A 384 9.42 3.04 46.00
CA SER A 384 9.25 3.15 44.55
C SER A 384 10.58 3.00 43.84
N VAL A 385 10.54 2.42 42.65
CA VAL A 385 11.69 2.33 41.76
C VAL A 385 11.27 2.78 40.36
N THR A 386 12.04 3.68 39.75
CA THR A 386 11.89 3.98 38.33
C THR A 386 12.62 2.91 37.54
N ILE A 387 11.89 2.18 36.69
CA ILE A 387 12.50 1.17 35.84
C ILE A 387 12.61 1.74 34.43
N TYR A 388 13.81 1.70 33.88
CA TYR A 388 14.06 2.08 32.49
C TYR A 388 13.92 0.83 31.61
N PRO A 389 13.20 0.90 30.48
CA PRO A 389 13.20 -0.18 29.51
C PRO A 389 14.64 -0.47 29.08
N THR A 390 15.02 -1.74 29.11
CA THR A 390 16.40 -2.14 28.81
C THR A 390 16.66 -2.24 27.31
N SER A 391 15.59 -2.37 26.51
CA SER A 391 15.66 -2.59 25.07
C SER A 391 14.35 -2.21 24.35
N GLU A 392 14.41 -1.96 23.03
CA GLU A 392 13.28 -1.66 22.15
C GLU A 392 13.32 -2.54 20.89
N VAL A 393 12.18 -3.08 20.42
CA VAL A 393 12.12 -3.79 19.14
C VAL A 393 12.15 -2.78 18.00
N ILE A 394 13.09 -2.93 17.06
CA ILE A 394 13.29 -1.98 15.95
C ILE A 394 12.98 -2.56 14.57
N GLU A 395 13.06 -3.89 14.40
CA GLU A 395 12.82 -4.54 13.11
C GLU A 395 12.39 -5.98 13.34
N ILE A 396 11.52 -6.49 12.47
CA ILE A 396 11.17 -7.91 12.45
C ILE A 396 11.31 -8.41 11.02
N ASP A 397 12.08 -9.48 10.84
CA ASP A 397 12.36 -10.11 9.55
C ASP A 397 11.75 -11.52 9.54
N ASN A 398 10.56 -11.60 8.94
CA ASN A 398 9.76 -12.82 8.85
C ASN A 398 10.41 -13.88 7.95
N LYS A 399 11.14 -13.47 6.90
CA LYS A 399 11.82 -14.38 5.97
C LYS A 399 12.92 -15.16 6.69
N ASN A 400 13.69 -14.48 7.54
CA ASN A 400 14.80 -15.07 8.28
C ASN A 400 14.43 -15.51 9.70
N LYS A 401 13.14 -15.35 10.09
CA LYS A 401 12.62 -15.72 11.40
C LYS A 401 13.40 -15.07 12.55
N LEU A 402 13.67 -13.76 12.44
CA LEU A 402 14.43 -13.00 13.43
C LEU A 402 13.76 -11.67 13.82
N VAL A 403 14.13 -11.16 14.99
CA VAL A 403 13.73 -9.86 15.53
C VAL A 403 14.98 -9.07 15.88
N LYS A 404 15.06 -7.81 15.48
CA LYS A 404 16.12 -6.90 15.93
C LYS A 404 15.62 -6.05 17.08
N VAL A 405 16.39 -6.04 18.16
CA VAL A 405 16.11 -5.31 19.39
C VAL A 405 17.29 -4.40 19.70
N LYS A 406 17.06 -3.11 19.90
CA LYS A 406 18.11 -2.17 20.29
C LYS A 406 18.19 -2.06 21.80
N ALA A 407 19.40 -2.12 22.35
CA ALA A 407 19.62 -1.87 23.77
C ALA A 407 19.49 -0.37 24.09
N LEU A 408 18.73 -0.04 25.14
CA LEU A 408 18.51 1.34 25.58
C LEU A 408 19.45 1.76 26.72
N ILE A 409 20.11 0.80 27.37
CA ILE A 409 21.12 0.99 28.43
C ILE A 409 22.27 -0.02 28.26
N ASP A 410 23.40 0.25 28.92
CA ASP A 410 24.46 -0.75 29.08
C ASP A 410 23.98 -1.87 30.03
N GLY A 411 24.27 -3.13 29.71
CA GLY A 411 23.73 -4.24 30.49
C GLY A 411 24.38 -5.60 30.23
N GLN A 412 23.82 -6.61 30.88
CA GLN A 412 24.14 -8.02 30.66
C GLN A 412 22.97 -8.70 29.96
N LEU A 413 23.27 -9.42 28.90
CA LEU A 413 22.30 -10.16 28.11
C LEU A 413 22.19 -11.59 28.65
N SER A 414 20.97 -12.07 28.87
CA SER A 414 20.69 -13.45 29.31
C SER A 414 19.65 -14.12 28.42
N ILE A 415 19.85 -15.39 28.09
CA ILE A 415 18.92 -16.21 27.29
C ILE A 415 18.50 -17.41 28.15
N ASN A 416 17.20 -17.59 28.38
CA ASN A 416 16.65 -18.64 29.25
C ASN A 416 17.33 -18.70 30.64
N GLY A 417 17.65 -17.54 31.21
CA GLY A 417 18.33 -17.43 32.51
C GLY A 417 19.85 -17.69 32.48
N LYS A 418 20.44 -17.90 31.30
CA LYS A 418 21.88 -18.10 31.13
C LYS A 418 22.53 -16.84 30.55
N LEU A 419 23.56 -16.33 31.23
CA LEU A 419 24.33 -15.17 30.77
C LEU A 419 24.93 -15.45 29.39
N SER A 420 24.60 -14.60 28.42
CA SER A 420 25.01 -14.71 27.02
C SER A 420 26.02 -13.64 26.60
N GLY A 421 26.20 -12.56 27.38
CA GLY A 421 27.19 -11.52 27.07
C GLY A 421 26.91 -10.18 27.75
N LYS A 422 27.71 -9.17 27.41
CA LYS A 422 27.44 -7.76 27.74
C LYS A 422 26.90 -7.06 26.50
N VAL A 423 25.99 -6.10 26.70
CA VAL A 423 25.46 -5.23 25.66
C VAL A 423 25.69 -3.77 26.04
N LYS A 424 25.99 -2.92 25.07
CA LYS A 424 26.08 -1.47 25.25
C LYS A 424 24.83 -0.78 24.73
N LYS A 425 24.50 0.36 25.34
CA LYS A 425 23.44 1.25 24.88
C LYS A 425 23.64 1.57 23.39
N GLY A 426 22.61 1.34 22.59
CA GLY A 426 22.60 1.56 21.16
C GLY A 426 22.96 0.34 20.29
N GLU A 427 23.47 -0.75 20.89
CA GLU A 427 23.72 -1.99 20.13
C GLU A 427 22.42 -2.65 19.69
N ILE A 428 22.45 -3.30 18.53
CA ILE A 428 21.32 -4.01 17.95
C ILE A 428 21.54 -5.51 18.12
N LEU A 429 20.58 -6.15 18.78
CA LEU A 429 20.52 -7.57 19.08
C LEU A 429 19.60 -8.24 18.08
N THR A 430 20.12 -9.17 17.30
CA THR A 430 19.33 -10.00 16.40
C THR A 430 18.96 -11.30 17.12
N VAL A 431 17.67 -11.52 17.34
CA VAL A 431 17.12 -12.70 18.02
C VAL A 431 16.40 -13.60 17.02
N TYR A 432 16.88 -14.82 16.83
CA TYR A 432 16.28 -15.81 15.93
C TYR A 432 15.17 -16.61 16.63
N LYS A 433 14.29 -17.25 15.85
CA LYS A 433 13.18 -18.10 16.37
C LYS A 433 13.65 -19.26 17.26
N ASP A 434 14.84 -19.78 17.02
CA ASP A 434 15.47 -20.80 17.86
C ASP A 434 16.10 -20.23 19.14
N GLN A 435 15.90 -18.93 19.39
CA GLN A 435 16.43 -18.17 20.51
C GLN A 435 17.95 -17.99 20.49
N THR A 436 18.60 -18.22 19.34
CA THR A 436 19.99 -17.75 19.14
C THR A 436 20.01 -16.23 19.00
N LEU A 437 21.10 -15.62 19.48
CA LEU A 437 21.27 -14.18 19.49
C LEU A 437 22.61 -13.79 18.89
N VAL A 438 22.59 -12.86 17.94
CA VAL A 438 23.78 -12.23 17.37
C VAL A 438 23.77 -10.77 17.76
N VAL A 439 24.77 -10.35 18.54
CA VAL A 439 25.00 -8.93 18.82
C VAL A 439 25.70 -8.36 17.60
N VAL A 440 25.06 -7.41 16.92
CA VAL A 440 25.71 -6.63 15.87
C VAL A 440 26.27 -5.38 16.56
N PRO A 441 27.61 -5.26 16.71
CA PRO A 441 28.19 -4.06 17.27
C PRO A 441 27.73 -2.88 16.43
N SER A 442 27.27 -1.79 17.05
CA SER A 442 27.05 -0.56 16.30
C SER A 442 28.38 -0.20 15.67
N MET A 443 28.49 -0.18 14.33
CA MET A 443 29.68 0.36 13.69
C MET A 443 29.85 1.79 14.20
N SER A 444 30.88 1.99 15.01
CA SER A 444 31.25 3.32 15.49
C SER A 444 31.51 4.18 14.26
N LYS A 445 30.84 5.34 14.23
CA LYS A 445 30.92 6.38 13.21
C LYS A 445 32.33 6.62 12.69
#